data_AF-A0A7N9CAQ5-F1
#
_entry.id   AF-A0A7N9CAQ5-F1
#
_cell.length_a   1.000
_cell.length_b   1.000
_cell.length_c   1.000
_cell.angle_alpha   90.00
_cell.angle_beta   90.00
_cell.angle_gamma   90.00
#
_symmetry.space_group_name_H-M   'P 1'
#
loop_
_entity.id
_entity.type
_entity.pdbx_description
1 polymer ?
#
loop_
_entity_poly.entity_id
_entity_poly.type
_entity_poly.pdbx_seq_one_letter_code
_entity_poly.pdbx_strand_id
1 'polypeptide(L)'
;MPYGVRVGEQVCLALAPRWFSEDVRTNQSPDLKTKIYEVDLVISLKIPFETLKDCLSRCWIHPPCSRVYNLGFNPPGVREIDDISGEPLVQQEDGKLEAVAARIRQYKVVTKPVI
;
A
#
# COMPACT_ATOMS: atom_id res chain seq x y z
N MET A 1 36.29 -12.70 16.39
CA MET A 1 36.08 -12.83 17.85
C MET A 1 34.63 -13.24 18.06
N PRO A 2 34.32 -14.51 18.36
CA PRO A 2 32.94 -14.99 18.34
C PRO A 2 32.33 -14.89 19.74
N TYR A 3 31.20 -14.17 19.85
CA TYR A 3 30.25 -14.45 20.91
C TYR A 3 29.21 -15.40 20.32
N GLY A 4 29.36 -16.67 20.66
CA GLY A 4 28.39 -17.71 20.33
C GLY A 4 27.28 -17.74 21.37
N VAL A 5 26.04 -17.79 20.91
CA VAL A 5 24.91 -18.30 21.70
C VAL A 5 24.49 -19.61 21.05
N ARG A 6 24.62 -20.70 21.82
CA ARG A 6 24.10 -22.02 21.51
C ARG A 6 22.63 -22.05 21.88
N VAL A 7 21.76 -22.28 20.90
CA VAL A 7 20.46 -22.94 21.09
C VAL A 7 20.27 -23.89 19.92
N GLY A 8 20.10 -25.18 20.23
CA GLY A 8 19.38 -26.18 19.42
C GLY A 8 19.77 -26.38 17.96
N GLU A 9 20.30 -27.56 17.68
CA GLU A 9 20.28 -28.29 16.39
C GLU A 9 19.28 -27.77 15.34
N GLN A 10 19.75 -27.00 14.36
CA GLN A 10 19.43 -27.17 12.93
C GLN A 10 20.23 -26.17 12.09
N VAL A 11 21.05 -26.73 11.19
CA VAL A 11 21.62 -25.98 10.07
C VAL A 11 20.52 -25.85 9.03
N CYS A 12 19.93 -24.67 8.93
CA CYS A 12 19.08 -24.32 7.79
C CYS A 12 19.90 -23.45 6.84
N LEU A 13 20.48 -24.08 5.82
CA LEU A 13 20.93 -23.39 4.62
C LEU A 13 19.68 -22.92 3.86
N ALA A 14 19.30 -21.66 4.05
CA ALA A 14 18.29 -21.01 3.23
C ALA A 14 18.96 -19.89 2.43
N LEU A 15 19.18 -20.16 1.15
CA LEU A 15 19.46 -19.13 0.15
C LEU A 15 18.29 -18.12 0.19
N ALA A 16 18.64 -16.84 0.31
CA ALA A 16 17.74 -15.73 0.52
C ALA A 16 16.48 -15.73 -0.37
N PRO A 17 15.33 -15.29 0.18
CA PRO A 17 14.37 -14.49 -0.57
C PRO A 17 14.26 -13.13 0.12
N ARG A 18 14.60 -12.06 -0.58
CA ARG A 18 14.38 -10.69 -0.09
C ARG A 18 12.89 -10.40 -0.21
N TRP A 19 12.15 -10.50 0.89
CA TRP A 19 10.72 -10.23 0.94
C TRP A 19 10.47 -8.73 1.04
N PHE A 20 9.65 -8.17 0.13
CA PHE A 20 9.09 -6.83 0.27
C PHE A 20 7.65 -6.96 0.76
N SER A 21 7.38 -6.50 1.98
CA SER A 21 6.03 -6.46 2.54
C SER A 21 5.51 -5.04 2.45
N GLU A 22 4.43 -4.84 1.70
CA GLU A 22 3.64 -3.62 1.74
C GLU A 22 2.66 -3.68 2.91
N ASP A 23 2.55 -2.60 3.67
CA ASP A 23 1.57 -2.41 4.76
C ASP A 23 1.46 -3.55 5.79
N VAL A 24 2.45 -3.67 6.68
CA VAL A 24 2.34 -4.51 7.89
C VAL A 24 1.32 -3.89 8.85
N ARG A 25 0.04 -4.25 8.68
CA ARG A 25 -1.06 -3.84 9.56
C ARG A 25 -1.15 -4.75 10.77
N THR A 26 -1.23 -4.14 11.96
CA THR A 26 -1.13 -4.79 13.28
C THR A 26 -2.17 -5.86 13.59
N ASN A 27 -3.24 -6.02 12.80
CA ASN A 27 -4.39 -6.82 13.25
C ASN A 27 -5.10 -7.72 12.22
N GLN A 28 -4.57 -7.97 11.03
CA GLN A 28 -5.33 -8.73 10.01
C GLN A 28 -4.68 -10.01 9.48
N SER A 29 -3.44 -10.36 9.85
CA SER A 29 -2.82 -11.60 9.37
C SER A 29 -2.39 -12.51 10.53
N PRO A 30 -3.13 -13.61 10.82
CA PRO A 30 -2.72 -14.57 11.84
C PRO A 30 -1.41 -15.30 11.49
N ASP A 31 -1.11 -15.44 10.19
CA ASP A 31 0.06 -16.20 9.70
C ASP A 31 1.40 -15.46 9.81
N LEU A 32 1.39 -14.13 9.94
CA LEU A 32 2.60 -13.32 10.11
C LEU A 32 3.02 -13.21 11.58
N LYS A 33 2.18 -13.61 12.54
CA LYS A 33 2.49 -13.52 13.98
C LYS A 33 3.48 -14.59 14.45
N THR A 34 3.68 -15.64 13.66
CA THR A 34 4.46 -16.84 14.04
C THR A 34 5.78 -16.99 13.29
N LYS A 35 6.07 -16.12 12.32
CA LYS A 35 7.35 -16.12 11.59
C LYS A 35 8.18 -14.91 12.01
N ILE A 36 9.35 -15.20 12.58
CA ILE A 36 10.35 -14.19 12.92
C ILE A 36 11.04 -13.79 11.62
N TYR A 37 10.71 -12.61 11.10
CA TYR A 37 11.43 -11.99 9.99
C TYR A 37 12.27 -10.85 10.56
N GLU A 38 13.56 -10.82 10.21
CA GLU A 38 14.45 -9.70 10.54
C GLU A 38 14.15 -8.57 9.55
N VAL A 39 13.74 -7.40 10.07
CA VAL A 39 13.38 -6.24 9.24
C VAL A 39 14.62 -5.35 9.10
N ASP A 40 15.21 -5.31 7.91
CA ASP A 40 16.43 -4.53 7.65
C ASP A 40 16.15 -3.02 7.49
N LEU A 41 15.00 -2.64 6.94
CA LEU A 41 14.69 -1.26 6.55
C LEU A 41 13.19 -0.96 6.62
N VAL A 42 12.84 0.19 7.21
CA VAL A 42 11.47 0.73 7.23
C VAL A 42 11.44 2.06 6.49
N ILE A 43 10.58 2.18 5.48
CA ILE A 43 10.38 3.41 4.71
C ILE A 43 9.05 4.06 5.14
N SER A 44 9.11 5.27 5.71
CA SER A 44 7.94 6.05 6.09
C SER A 44 7.79 7.27 5.18
N LEU A 45 6.73 7.28 4.36
CA LEU A 45 6.44 8.37 3.44
C LEU A 45 5.50 9.39 4.11
N LYS A 46 6.03 10.59 4.40
CA LYS A 46 5.27 11.69 4.98
C LYS A 46 4.73 12.60 3.87
N ILE A 47 3.48 12.37 3.48
CA ILE A 47 2.80 13.15 2.44
C ILE A 47 1.73 14.06 3.10
N PRO A 48 1.66 15.36 2.74
CA PRO A 48 0.62 16.26 3.24
C PRO A 48 -0.79 15.78 2.88
N PHE A 49 -1.75 16.06 3.77
CA PHE A 49 -3.16 15.64 3.60
C PHE A 49 -3.81 16.22 2.34
N GLU A 50 -3.58 17.50 2.06
CA GLU A 50 -4.15 18.15 0.88
C GLU A 50 -3.65 17.53 -0.43
N THR A 51 -2.38 17.12 -0.48
CA THR A 51 -1.82 16.41 -1.63
C THR A 51 -2.43 15.03 -1.80
N LEU A 52 -2.66 14.28 -0.71
CA LEU A 52 -3.33 12.98 -0.77
C LEU A 52 -4.78 13.12 -1.26
N LYS A 53 -5.50 14.12 -0.75
CA LYS A 53 -6.87 14.42 -1.15
C LYS A 53 -6.97 14.77 -2.63
N ASP A 54 -6.09 15.64 -3.12
CA ASP A 54 -6.06 16.03 -4.53
C ASP A 54 -5.64 14.87 -5.44
N CYS A 55 -4.73 14.01 -4.98
CA CYS A 55 -4.34 12.82 -5.71
C CYS A 55 -5.50 11.82 -5.84
N LEU A 56 -6.22 11.56 -4.75
CA LEU A 56 -7.33 10.60 -4.71
C LEU A 56 -8.59 11.11 -5.43
N SER A 57 -8.86 12.43 -5.38
CA SER A 57 -9.99 13.01 -6.12
C SER A 57 -9.78 12.93 -7.64
N ARG A 58 -8.54 12.88 -8.10
CA ARG A 58 -8.19 12.78 -9.52
C ARG A 58 -8.07 11.34 -10.02
N CYS A 59 -8.35 10.35 -9.19
CA CYS A 59 -8.35 8.94 -9.58
C CYS A 59 -9.67 8.55 -10.26
N TRP A 60 -9.53 8.07 -11.49
CA TRP A 60 -10.61 7.53 -12.31
C TRP A 60 -10.31 6.06 -12.60
N ILE A 61 -11.34 5.23 -12.62
CA ILE A 61 -11.22 3.81 -12.89
C ILE A 61 -12.16 3.43 -14.03
N HIS A 62 -11.68 2.53 -14.89
CA HIS A 62 -12.53 1.81 -15.83
C HIS A 62 -13.04 0.54 -15.13
N PRO A 63 -14.32 0.45 -14.71
CA PRO A 63 -14.79 -0.67 -13.88
C PRO A 63 -14.60 -2.06 -14.51
N PRO A 64 -14.85 -2.25 -15.83
CA PRO A 64 -14.67 -3.56 -16.47
C PRO A 64 -13.22 -4.05 -16.51
N CYS A 65 -12.25 -3.18 -16.81
CA CYS A 65 -10.84 -3.57 -16.96
C CYS A 65 -9.98 -3.24 -15.73
N SER A 66 -10.53 -2.56 -14.73
CA SER A 66 -9.80 -2.06 -13.54
C SER A 66 -8.57 -1.20 -13.87
N ARG A 67 -8.53 -0.58 -15.05
CA ARG A 67 -7.50 0.40 -15.42
C ARG A 67 -7.71 1.66 -14.60
N VAL A 68 -6.62 2.20 -14.05
CA VAL A 68 -6.64 3.40 -13.23
C VAL A 68 -5.96 4.54 -13.97
N TYR A 69 -6.67 5.66 -14.04
CA TYR A 69 -6.20 6.91 -14.62
C TYR A 69 -6.12 7.95 -13.52
N ASN A 70 -5.10 8.80 -13.59
CA ASN A 70 -5.00 9.94 -12.69
C ASN A 70 -4.78 11.20 -13.52
N LEU A 71 -5.71 12.15 -13.44
CA LEU A 71 -5.68 13.36 -14.24
C LEU A 71 -4.39 14.21 -14.08
N GLY A 72 -3.66 14.05 -12.96
CA GLY A 72 -2.39 14.76 -12.74
C GLY A 72 -1.14 14.01 -13.18
N PHE A 73 -1.16 12.68 -13.23
CA PHE A 73 0.04 11.85 -13.47
C PHE A 73 -0.06 11.00 -14.73
N ASN A 74 -1.22 10.38 -14.96
CA ASN A 74 -1.51 9.56 -16.12
C ASN A 74 -2.91 9.90 -16.65
N PRO A 75 -3.07 11.08 -17.30
CA PRO A 75 -4.35 11.48 -17.84
C PRO A 75 -4.72 10.58 -19.02
N PRO A 76 -6.01 10.25 -19.20
CA PRO A 76 -6.46 9.60 -20.42
C PRO A 76 -6.29 10.55 -21.61
N GLY A 77 -6.15 9.99 -22.81
CA GLY A 77 -6.09 10.76 -24.05
C GLY A 77 -7.34 11.60 -24.28
N VAL A 78 -8.53 11.08 -23.90
CA VAL A 78 -9.80 11.83 -23.89
C VAL A 78 -10.36 11.84 -22.47
N ARG A 79 -10.80 13.02 -22.00
CA ARG A 79 -11.39 13.15 -20.66
C ARG A 79 -12.58 12.20 -20.50
N GLU A 80 -12.60 11.49 -19.37
CA GLU A 80 -13.68 10.59 -18.96
C GLU A 80 -13.87 9.35 -19.85
N ILE A 81 -12.92 9.04 -20.73
CA ILE A 81 -13.01 7.90 -21.64
C ILE A 81 -11.75 7.05 -21.51
N ASP A 82 -11.93 5.73 -21.50
CA ASP A 82 -10.83 4.77 -21.52
C ASP A 82 -10.16 4.73 -22.90
N ASP A 83 -8.83 4.79 -22.92
CA ASP A 83 -8.05 4.90 -24.17
C ASP A 83 -8.12 3.64 -25.05
N ILE A 84 -8.47 2.48 -24.48
CA ILE A 84 -8.44 1.19 -25.18
C ILE A 84 -9.85 0.75 -25.55
N SER A 85 -10.78 0.75 -24.59
CA SER A 85 -12.16 0.32 -24.83
C SER A 85 -13.06 1.44 -25.35
N GLY A 86 -12.70 2.70 -25.17
CA GLY A 86 -13.56 3.84 -25.51
C GLY A 86 -14.79 3.98 -24.62
N GLU A 87 -14.83 3.25 -23.49
CA GLU A 87 -15.93 3.27 -22.53
C GLU A 87 -15.75 4.37 -21.48
N PRO A 88 -16.84 4.83 -20.82
CA PRO A 88 -16.76 5.87 -19.82
C PRO A 88 -15.96 5.43 -18.58
N LEU A 89 -15.10 6.32 -18.11
CA LEU A 89 -14.42 6.18 -16.82
C LEU A 89 -15.35 6.66 -15.70
N VAL A 90 -15.18 6.05 -14.53
CA VAL A 90 -15.94 6.41 -13.33
C VAL A 90 -14.98 6.87 -12.24
N GLN A 91 -15.32 7.93 -11.54
CA GLN A 91 -14.56 8.35 -10.36
C GLN A 91 -14.78 7.34 -9.23
N GLN A 92 -13.69 6.85 -8.65
CA GLN A 92 -13.79 5.84 -7.60
C GLN A 92 -14.47 6.42 -6.34
N GLU A 93 -15.35 5.64 -5.70
CA GLU A 93 -16.06 6.09 -4.49
C GLU A 93 -15.12 6.46 -3.34
N ASP A 94 -13.98 5.77 -3.25
CA ASP A 94 -12.90 6.04 -2.30
C ASP A 94 -12.26 7.42 -2.47
N GLY A 95 -12.42 8.06 -3.64
CA GLY A 95 -11.95 9.41 -3.94
C GLY A 95 -12.85 10.52 -3.39
N LYS A 96 -14.04 10.17 -2.84
CA LYS A 96 -14.91 11.14 -2.17
C LYS A 96 -14.22 11.68 -0.93
N LEU A 97 -14.37 12.99 -0.69
CA LEU A 97 -13.67 13.69 0.39
C LEU A 97 -13.88 13.03 1.76
N GLU A 98 -15.10 12.57 2.03
CA GLU A 98 -15.46 11.89 3.28
C GLU A 98 -14.75 10.53 3.42
N ALA A 99 -14.70 9.75 2.34
CA ALA A 99 -14.04 8.45 2.31
C ALA A 99 -12.51 8.59 2.52
N VAL A 100 -11.89 9.56 1.85
CA VAL A 100 -10.46 9.88 2.02
C VAL A 100 -10.15 10.27 3.45
N ALA A 101 -10.97 11.15 4.05
CA ALA A 101 -10.78 11.59 5.43
C ALA A 101 -10.93 10.43 6.42
N ALA A 102 -11.93 9.55 6.23
CA ALA A 102 -12.13 8.36 7.06
C ALA A 102 -10.94 7.39 6.97
N ARG A 103 -10.45 7.11 5.76
CA ARG A 103 -9.33 6.19 5.53
C ARG A 103 -8.02 6.71 6.15
N ILE A 104 -7.76 8.01 6.05
CA ILE A 104 -6.56 8.61 6.67
C ILE A 104 -6.66 8.61 8.21
N ARG A 105 -7.85 8.86 8.77
CA ARG A 105 -8.07 8.72 10.22
C ARG A 105 -7.80 7.29 10.68
N GLN A 106 -8.31 6.31 9.96
CA GLN A 106 -8.08 4.90 10.26
C GLN A 106 -6.59 4.54 10.16
N TYR A 107 -5.89 4.99 9.13
CA TYR A 107 -4.44 4.80 8.99
C TYR A 107 -3.70 5.36 10.20
N LYS A 108 -3.99 6.60 10.62
CA LYS A 108 -3.35 7.19 11.82
C LYS A 108 -3.59 6.38 13.10
N VAL A 109 -4.73 5.73 13.24
CA VAL A 109 -5.03 4.87 14.41
C VAL A 109 -4.23 3.57 14.35
N VAL A 110 -4.18 2.93 13.18
CA VAL A 110 -3.53 1.61 12.98
C VAL A 110 -2.01 1.70 12.96
N THR A 111 -1.45 2.80 12.43
CA THR A 111 0.00 2.96 12.22
C THR A 111 0.72 3.58 13.43
N LYS A 112 0.02 4.31 14.32
CA LYS A 112 0.57 4.79 15.61
C LYS A 112 1.30 3.74 16.46
N PRO A 113 0.81 2.49 16.59
CA PRO A 113 1.53 1.47 17.37
C PRO A 113 2.69 0.80 16.63
N VAL A 114 2.94 1.12 15.35
CA VAL A 114 3.97 0.48 14.50
C VAL A 114 5.24 1.34 14.39
N ILE A 115 5.12 2.66 14.58
CA ILE A 115 6.21 3.65 14.49
C ILE A 115 6.53 4.20 15.87
#